data_AF-A0A7J8JR00-F1
#
_entry.id   AF-A0A7J8JR00-F1
#
_cell.length_a   1.000
_cell.length_b   1.000
_cell.length_c   1.000
_cell.angle_alpha   90.00
_cell.angle_beta   90.00
_cell.angle_gamma   90.00
#
_symmetry.space_group_name_H-M   'P 1'
#
loop_
_entity.id
_entity.type
_entity.pdbx_description
1 polymer ?
#
loop_
_entity_poly.entity_id
_entity_poly.type
_entity_poly.pdbx_seq_one_letter_code
_entity_poly.pdbx_strand_id
1 'polypeptide(L)'
;MDNPVIQTIARKHHKSPAQILIRFQIQRNVIVVPKSVNPKRILENIQVFDFELTEQDMNDLLRLNRNLRLTMFPTAENHKDYPFHIEF
;
A
#
# COMPACT_ATOMS: atom_id res chain seq x y z
N MET A 1 -6.26 6.79 3.27
CA MET A 1 -5.82 6.73 4.68
C MET A 1 -6.99 6.47 5.62
N ASP A 2 -8.22 6.66 5.14
CA ASP A 2 -9.44 6.66 5.97
C ASP A 2 -10.19 5.33 5.98
N ASN A 3 -9.62 4.28 5.41
CA ASN A 3 -10.24 2.97 5.43
C ASN A 3 -10.25 2.43 6.88
N PRO A 4 -11.42 2.01 7.40
CA PRO A 4 -11.56 1.62 8.81
C PRO A 4 -10.76 0.38 9.19
N VAL A 5 -10.52 -0.55 8.25
CA VAL A 5 -9.67 -1.73 8.47
C VAL A 5 -8.22 -1.28 8.70
N ILE A 6 -7.70 -0.42 7.81
CA ILE A 6 -6.33 0.10 7.94
C ILE A 6 -6.17 0.88 9.24
N GLN A 7 -7.14 1.72 9.61
CA GLN A 7 -7.08 2.47 10.87
C GLN A 7 -7.12 1.57 12.10
N THR A 8 -7.91 0.49 12.07
CA THR A 8 -7.97 -0.49 13.15
C THR A 8 -6.63 -1.18 13.34
N ILE A 9 -6.00 -1.64 12.25
CA ILE A 9 -4.67 -2.26 12.28
C ILE A 9 -3.62 -1.24 12.74
N ALA A 10 -3.68 -0.01 12.25
CA ALA A 10 -2.77 1.08 12.66
C ALA A 10 -2.82 1.32 14.17
N ARG A 11 -4.03 1.39 14.76
CA ARG A 11 -4.20 1.50 16.21
C ARG A 11 -3.65 0.30 16.97
N LYS A 12 -3.93 -0.92 16.50
CA LYS A 12 -3.44 -2.19 17.11
C LYS A 12 -1.90 -2.21 17.24
N HIS A 13 -1.19 -1.70 16.23
CA HIS A 13 0.27 -1.69 16.20
C HIS A 13 0.91 -0.41 16.72
N HIS A 14 0.10 0.60 17.12
CA HIS A 14 0.58 1.94 17.47
C HIS A 14 1.41 2.60 16.35
N LYS A 15 0.98 2.41 15.11
CA LYS A 15 1.61 2.95 13.89
C LYS A 15 0.64 3.82 13.11
N SER A 16 1.14 4.57 12.14
CA SER A 16 0.29 5.32 11.22
C SER A 16 -0.28 4.42 10.12
N PRO A 17 -1.43 4.79 9.49
CA PRO A 17 -1.95 4.05 8.34
C PRO A 17 -0.95 3.93 7.17
N ALA A 18 -0.04 4.90 7.00
CA ALA A 18 0.99 4.85 5.96
C ALA A 18 2.03 3.77 6.28
N GLN A 19 2.48 3.69 7.54
CA GLN A 19 3.40 2.65 7.99
C GLN A 19 2.80 1.25 7.82
N ILE A 20 1.51 1.06 8.12
CA ILE A 20 0.82 -0.22 7.87
C ILE A 20 0.86 -0.59 6.39
N LEU A 21 0.52 0.35 5.50
CA LEU A 21 0.51 0.10 4.05
C LEU A 21 1.91 -0.18 3.48
N ILE A 22 2.95 0.49 3.99
CA ILE A 22 4.34 0.23 3.58
C ILE A 22 4.78 -1.15 4.09
N ARG A 23 4.55 -1.46 5.38
CA ARG A 23 4.90 -2.75 5.99
C ARG A 23 4.22 -3.91 5.27
N PHE A 24 2.94 -3.75 4.91
CA PHE A 24 2.16 -4.75 4.18
C PHE A 24 2.84 -5.21 2.88
N GLN A 25 3.40 -4.29 2.10
CA GLN A 25 4.08 -4.63 0.86
C GLN A 25 5.45 -5.28 1.13
N ILE A 26 6.23 -4.73 2.06
CA ILE A 26 7.55 -5.27 2.42
C ILE A 26 7.43 -6.71 2.91
N GLN A 27 6.46 -7.00 3.77
CA GLN A 27 6.24 -8.35 4.32
C GLN A 27 5.77 -9.37 3.28
N ARG A 28 5.33 -8.91 2.09
CA ARG A 28 5.03 -9.74 0.91
C ARG A 28 6.20 -9.82 -0.07
N ASN A 29 7.39 -9.39 0.34
CA ASN A 29 8.58 -9.30 -0.50
C ASN A 29 8.42 -8.35 -1.71
N VAL A 30 7.61 -7.28 -1.55
CA VAL A 30 7.44 -6.23 -2.57
C VAL A 30 8.18 -4.96 -2.13
N ILE A 31 9.07 -4.45 -2.99
CA ILE A 31 9.79 -3.19 -2.76
C ILE A 31 8.83 -2.00 -2.87
N VAL A 32 8.95 -1.02 -1.96
CA VAL A 32 8.07 0.17 -1.90
C VAL A 32 8.88 1.45 -2.04
N VAL A 33 8.38 2.40 -2.82
CA VAL A 33 8.99 3.72 -3.06
C VAL A 33 8.05 4.87 -2.64
N PRO A 34 7.80 5.07 -1.33
CA PRO A 34 6.83 6.07 -0.89
C PRO A 34 7.35 7.50 -1.08
N LYS A 35 6.73 8.27 -1.96
CA LYS A 35 7.10 9.67 -2.22
C LYS A 35 6.65 10.59 -1.09
N SER A 36 7.55 11.41 -0.56
CA SER A 36 7.23 12.53 0.33
C SER A 36 8.26 13.65 0.17
N VAL A 37 7.84 14.90 0.36
CA VAL A 37 8.72 16.07 0.52
C VAL A 37 8.67 16.62 1.95
N ASN A 38 7.81 16.05 2.81
CA ASN A 38 7.68 16.43 4.21
C ASN A 38 8.68 15.61 5.04
N PRO A 39 9.65 16.24 5.73
CA PRO A 39 10.68 15.53 6.49
C PRO A 39 10.13 14.59 7.56
N LYS A 40 9.08 15.00 8.29
CA LYS A 40 8.44 14.15 9.30
C LYS A 40 7.88 12.87 8.69
N ARG A 41 7.22 12.98 7.53
CA ARG A 41 6.67 11.81 6.82
C ARG A 41 7.77 10.93 6.22
N ILE A 42 8.87 11.51 5.75
CA ILE A 42 10.02 10.72 5.26
C ILE A 42 10.57 9.85 6.39
N LEU A 43 10.78 10.44 7.57
CA LEU A 43 11.22 9.71 8.75
C LEU A 43 10.19 8.67 9.21
N GLU A 44 8.91 9.02 9.23
CA GLU A 44 7.83 8.09 9.61
C GLU A 44 7.75 6.89 8.66
N ASN A 45 7.89 7.12 7.35
CA ASN A 45 7.77 6.08 6.32
C ASN A 45 8.88 5.02 6.40
N ILE A 46 10.07 5.35 6.92
CA ILE A 46 11.18 4.39 7.05
C ILE A 46 11.09 3.56 8.35
N GLN A 47 10.31 4.01 9.34
CA GLN A 47 10.09 3.34 10.63
C GLN A 47 9.07 2.18 10.50
N VAL A 48 9.39 1.21 9.64
CA VAL A 48 8.51 0.08 9.28
C VAL A 48 9.17 -1.30 9.49
N PHE A 49 10.34 -1.31 10.13
CA PHE A 49 11.14 -2.51 10.36
C PHE A 49 11.14 -2.96 11.83
N ASP A 50 10.51 -2.18 12.72
CA ASP A 50 10.43 -2.43 14.16
C ASP A 50 9.12 -3.12 14.59
N PHE A 51 8.28 -3.54 13.63
CA PHE A 51 7.05 -4.29 13.88
C PHE A 51 6.72 -5.23 12.72
N GLU A 52 5.80 -6.16 12.97
CA GLU A 52 5.32 -7.14 12.01
C GLU A 52 3.78 -7.20 12.02
N LEU A 53 3.18 -7.35 10.84
CA LEU A 53 1.73 -7.56 10.73
C LEU A 53 1.40 -9.02 10.99
N THR A 54 0.37 -9.29 11.78
CA THR A 54 -0.04 -10.69 12.00
C THR A 54 -0.66 -11.26 10.73
N GLU A 55 -0.71 -12.59 10.60
CA GLU A 55 -1.36 -13.25 9.45
C GLU A 55 -2.79 -12.75 9.23
N GLN A 56 -3.56 -12.55 10.31
CA GLN A 56 -4.89 -11.98 10.24
C GLN A 56 -4.91 -10.55 9.66
N ASP A 57 -3.97 -9.68 10.06
CA ASP A 57 -3.88 -8.31 9.54
C ASP A 57 -3.55 -8.33 8.04
N MET A 58 -2.65 -9.23 7.64
CA MET A 58 -2.29 -9.44 6.23
C MET A 58 -3.51 -9.88 5.41
N ASN A 59 -4.28 -10.85 5.91
CA ASN A 59 -5.49 -11.34 5.26
C ASN A 59 -6.57 -10.26 5.14
N ASP A 60 -6.75 -9.44 6.18
CA ASP A 60 -7.72 -8.35 6.16
C ASP A 60 -7.34 -7.25 5.18
N LEU A 61 -6.05 -6.93 5.05
CA LEU A 61 -5.56 -6.00 4.04
C LEU A 61 -5.69 -6.56 2.61
N LEU A 62 -5.45 -7.84 2.39
CA LEU A 62 -5.63 -8.49 1.09
C LEU A 62 -7.09 -8.42 0.60
N ARG A 63 -8.06 -8.56 1.52
CA ARG A 63 -9.50 -8.46 1.23
C ARG A 63 -9.93 -7.05 0.79
N LEU A 64 -9.10 -6.03 0.98
CA LEU A 64 -9.39 -4.66 0.52
C LEU A 64 -9.17 -4.47 -0.98
N ASN A 65 -8.61 -5.47 -1.69
CA ASN A 65 -8.39 -5.37 -3.13
C ASN A 65 -9.73 -5.14 -3.87
N ARG A 66 -9.72 -4.17 -4.79
CA ARG A 66 -10.88 -3.81 -5.64
C ARG A 66 -10.58 -3.93 -7.13
N ASN A 67 -9.42 -4.49 -7.50
CA ASN A 67 -8.88 -4.45 -8.86
C ASN A 67 -8.82 -3.03 -9.45
N LEU A 68 -8.75 -2.01 -8.60
CA LEU A 68 -8.68 -0.60 -9.00
C LEU A 68 -7.21 -0.22 -9.22
N ARG A 69 -6.90 0.27 -10.42
CA ARG A 69 -5.60 0.86 -10.75
C ARG A 69 -5.72 2.38 -10.75
N LEU A 70 -4.80 3.06 -10.05
CA LEU A 70 -4.80 4.53 -9.98
C LEU A 70 -4.12 5.20 -11.18
N THR A 71 -3.19 4.50 -11.83
CA THR A 71 -2.38 5.01 -12.94
C THR A 71 -2.68 4.24 -14.22
N MET A 72 -3.82 4.54 -14.83
CA MET A 72 -4.28 3.87 -16.06
C MET A 72 -3.71 4.49 -17.34
N PHE A 73 -3.25 5.76 -17.31
CA PHE A 73 -2.82 6.49 -18.51
C PHE A 73 -3.83 6.43 -19.68
N PRO A 74 -5.06 6.95 -19.52
CA PRO A 74 -6.12 6.81 -20.53
C PRO A 74 -5.74 7.34 -21.92
N THR A 75 -4.86 8.34 -21.99
CA THR A 75 -4.37 8.89 -23.26
C THR A 75 -3.58 7.88 -24.10
N ALA A 76 -3.07 6.80 -23.49
CA ALA A 76 -2.31 5.74 -24.16
C ALA A 76 -3.15 4.48 -24.43
N GLU A 77 -4.45 4.49 -24.15
CA GLU A 77 -5.32 3.29 -24.22
C GLU A 77 -5.38 2.64 -25.61
N ASN A 78 -5.25 3.45 -26.67
CA ASN A 78 -5.26 2.97 -28.06
C ASN A 78 -3.89 2.48 -28.55
N HIS A 79 -2.84 2.54 -27.71
CA HIS A 79 -1.53 2.00 -28.08
C HIS A 79 -1.62 0.48 -28.20
N LYS A 80 -1.03 -0.08 -29.27
CA LYS A 80 -1.05 -1.54 -29.52
C LYS A 80 -0.52 -2.38 -28.34
N ASP A 81 0.38 -1.81 -27.55
CA ASP A 81 1.00 -2.43 -26.37
C ASP A 81 0.43 -1.90 -25.04
N TYR A 82 -0.78 -1.33 -25.05
CA TYR A 82 -1.41 -0.84 -23.82
C TYR A 82 -1.64 -2.01 -22.84
N PRO A 83 -1.07 -1.96 -21.63
CA PRO A 83 -0.91 -3.16 -20.80
C PRO A 83 -2.16 -3.54 -19.99
N PHE A 84 -3.22 -2.72 -19.98
CA PHE A 84 -4.35 -2.89 -19.06
C PHE A 84 -5.64 -3.41 -19.70
N HIS A 85 -5.59 -3.88 -20.96
CA HIS A 85 -6.69 -4.59 -21.62
C HIS A 85 -6.77 -6.08 -21.23
N ILE A 86 -5.69 -6.62 -20.64
CA ILE A 86 -5.61 -8.00 -20.15
C ILE A 86 -5.96 -8.09 -18.65
N GLU A 87 -6.22 -9.30 -18.16
CA GLU A 87 -6.64 -9.54 -16.77
C GLU A 87 -5.54 -9.20 -15.75
N PHE A 88 -4.31 -9.71 -15.94
CA PHE A 88 -3.12 -9.40 -15.13
C PHE A 88 -1.82 -9.76 -15.84
#